data_AF-A0A1X9Y165-F1
#
_entry.id   AF-A0A1X9Y165-F1
#
_cell.length_a   1.000
_cell.length_b   1.000
_cell.length_c   1.000
_cell.angle_alpha   90.00
_cell.angle_beta   90.00
_cell.angle_gamma   90.00
#
_symmetry.space_group_name_H-M   'P 1'
#
loop_
_entity.id
_entity.type
_entity.pdbx_description
1 polymer ?
#
loop_
_entity_poly.entity_id
_entity_poly.type
_entity_poly.pdbx_seq_one_letter_code
_entity_poly.pdbx_strand_id
1 'polypeptide(L)'
;TLFLDSQAFTVSNGNIIPVGSPIPPGPEEHGWKDTAAVPPNMMVRVITKFEDYVGRYPYHCHILEHEENAQLIDIDQVSATVR
;
A
#
# COMPACT_ATOMS: atom_id res chain seq x y z
N THR A 1 -6.73 7.15 1.83
CA THR A 1 -5.56 6.88 0.97
C THR A 1 -5.91 7.10 -0.50
N LEU A 2 -5.00 7.66 -1.31
CA LEU A 2 -5.14 7.76 -2.76
C LEU A 2 -4.29 6.67 -3.42
N PHE A 3 -4.87 5.99 -4.40
CA PHE A 3 -4.16 5.07 -5.28
C PHE A 3 -3.49 5.88 -6.40
N LEU A 4 -2.19 5.71 -6.59
CA LEU A 4 -1.43 6.48 -7.57
C LEU A 4 -1.29 5.74 -8.89
N ASP A 5 -0.92 4.46 -8.82
CA ASP A 5 -0.73 3.57 -9.98
C ASP A 5 -0.32 2.16 -9.53
N SER A 6 -0.28 1.25 -10.52
CA SER A 6 0.34 -0.07 -10.40
C SER A 6 1.46 -0.25 -11.43
N GLN A 7 2.45 -1.08 -11.12
CA GLN A 7 3.58 -1.34 -12.03
C GLN A 7 4.04 -2.79 -11.88
N ALA A 8 4.44 -3.43 -12.99
CA ALA A 8 5.05 -4.75 -12.91
C ALA A 8 6.44 -4.66 -12.26
N PHE A 9 6.89 -5.73 -11.62
CA PHE A 9 8.25 -5.83 -11.11
C PHE A 9 8.89 -7.17 -11.43
N THR A 10 10.22 -7.20 -11.41
CA THR A 10 11.02 -8.42 -11.44
C THR A 10 11.92 -8.50 -10.21
N VAL A 11 12.31 -9.70 -9.82
CA VAL A 11 13.25 -9.91 -8.71
C VAL A 11 14.59 -10.32 -9.30
N SER A 12 15.62 -9.50 -9.08
CA SER A 12 16.99 -9.77 -9.52
C SER A 12 17.95 -9.65 -8.34
N ASN A 13 18.67 -10.73 -8.02
CA ASN A 13 19.58 -10.81 -6.87
C ASN A 13 18.93 -10.37 -5.55
N GLY A 14 17.66 -10.73 -5.34
CA GLY A 14 16.90 -10.37 -4.13
C GLY A 14 16.33 -8.94 -4.13
N ASN A 15 16.60 -8.13 -5.17
CA ASN A 15 16.06 -6.78 -5.30
C ASN A 15 14.79 -6.76 -6.16
N ILE A 16 13.81 -6.00 -5.73
CA ILE A 16 12.59 -5.70 -6.51
C ILE A 16 12.92 -4.56 -7.47
N ILE A 17 12.83 -4.83 -8.78
CA ILE A 17 13.12 -3.88 -9.85
C ILE A 17 11.82 -3.60 -10.62
N PRO A 18 11.34 -2.35 -10.68
CA PRO A 18 10.17 -1.99 -11.49
C PRO A 18 10.44 -2.23 -12.98
N VAL A 19 9.44 -2.76 -13.69
CA VAL A 19 9.51 -3.08 -15.12
C VAL A 19 8.33 -2.46 -15.85
N GLY A 20 8.59 -1.88 -17.03
CA GLY A 20 7.57 -1.23 -17.84
C GLY A 20 7.11 0.11 -17.27
N SER A 21 6.08 0.68 -17.89
CA SER A 21 5.49 1.95 -17.46
C SER A 21 4.46 1.74 -16.36
N PRO A 22 4.36 2.65 -15.38
CA PRO A 22 3.24 2.66 -14.43
C PRO A 22 1.90 2.77 -15.13
N ILE A 23 0.92 2.03 -14.63
CA ILE A 23 -0.46 1.99 -15.11
C ILE A 23 -1.31 2.86 -14.18
N PRO A 24 -1.93 3.93 -14.69
CA PRO A 24 -2.76 4.80 -13.88
C PRO A 24 -4.01 4.05 -13.37
N PRO A 25 -4.62 4.50 -12.26
CA PRO A 25 -5.83 3.91 -11.71
C PRO A 25 -6.98 3.88 -12.72
N GLY A 26 -7.82 2.86 -12.60
CA GLY A 26 -9.11 2.82 -13.28
C GLY A 26 -10.07 3.90 -12.76
N PRO A 27 -11.13 4.25 -13.51
CA PRO A 27 -12.15 5.19 -13.06
C PRO A 27 -12.75 4.88 -11.69
N GLU A 28 -12.85 3.61 -11.33
CA GLU A 28 -13.37 3.09 -10.06
C GLU A 28 -12.39 3.25 -8.88
N GLU A 29 -11.10 3.39 -9.18
CA GLU A 29 -10.03 3.60 -8.21
C GLU A 29 -9.74 5.09 -8.00
N HIS A 30 -10.36 5.97 -8.80
CA HIS A 30 -10.29 7.41 -8.59
C HIS A 30 -10.95 7.81 -7.27
N GLY A 31 -10.23 8.62 -6.50
CA GLY A 31 -10.69 9.16 -5.22
C GLY A 31 -10.10 8.44 -4.01
N TRP A 32 -10.77 8.63 -2.87
CA TRP A 32 -10.30 8.11 -1.59
C TRP A 32 -10.67 6.65 -1.42
N LYS A 33 -9.68 5.84 -1.06
CA LYS A 33 -9.79 4.43 -0.73
C LYS A 33 -9.13 4.15 0.62
N ASP A 34 -9.60 3.08 1.27
CA ASP A 34 -8.96 2.48 2.44
C ASP A 34 -8.27 1.15 2.07
N THR A 35 -8.80 0.45 1.07
CA THR A 35 -8.35 -0.85 0.59
C THR A 35 -7.94 -0.74 -0.89
N ALA A 36 -6.78 -1.30 -1.24
CA ALA A 36 -6.27 -1.32 -2.60
C ALA A 36 -6.06 -2.76 -3.07
N ALA A 37 -6.47 -3.07 -4.30
CA ALA A 37 -6.16 -4.34 -4.92
C ALA A 37 -4.67 -4.38 -5.31
N VAL A 38 -3.98 -5.46 -4.97
CA VAL A 38 -2.58 -5.69 -5.36
C VAL A 38 -2.51 -6.96 -6.20
N PRO A 39 -2.52 -6.84 -7.54
CA PRO A 39 -2.47 -8.00 -8.42
C PRO A 39 -1.14 -8.77 -8.31
N PRO A 40 -1.11 -10.07 -8.67
CA PRO A 40 0.12 -10.84 -8.69
C PRO A 40 1.19 -10.21 -9.59
N ASN A 41 2.45 -10.24 -9.14
CA ASN A 41 3.62 -9.69 -9.84
C ASN A 41 3.54 -8.18 -10.14
N MET A 42 2.69 -7.46 -9.42
CA MET A 42 2.59 -6.00 -9.49
C MET A 42 2.91 -5.37 -8.15
N MET A 43 3.49 -4.18 -8.19
CA MET A 43 3.62 -3.28 -7.08
C MET A 43 2.62 -2.13 -7.25
N VAL A 44 2.08 -1.65 -6.14
CA VAL A 44 1.10 -0.56 -6.12
C VAL A 44 1.68 0.60 -5.34
N ARG A 45 1.48 1.82 -5.84
CA ARG A 45 1.84 3.05 -5.13
C ARG A 45 0.58 3.69 -4.55
N VAL A 46 0.60 3.97 -3.26
CA VAL A 46 -0.45 4.70 -2.55
C VAL A 46 0.13 5.87 -1.78
N ILE A 47 -0.67 6.91 -1.58
CA ILE A 47 -0.32 8.04 -0.72
C ILE A 47 -1.46 8.29 0.27
N THR A 48 -1.12 8.48 1.54
CA THR A 48 -2.09 8.79 2.58
C THR A 48 -1.54 9.85 3.52
N LYS A 49 -2.44 10.45 4.30
CA LYS A 49 -2.12 11.48 5.28
C LYS A 49 -2.70 11.06 6.63
N PHE A 50 -1.88 11.13 7.67
CA PHE A 50 -2.27 10.81 9.04
C PHE A 50 -2.25 12.11 9.84
N GLU A 51 -3.40 12.59 10.33
CA GLU A 51 -3.52 13.94 10.91
C GLU A 51 -4.12 13.98 12.31
N ASP A 52 -5.09 13.11 12.61
CA ASP A 52 -5.97 13.33 13.75
C ASP A 52 -5.55 12.56 15.02
N TYR A 53 -4.93 11.40 14.86
CA TYR A 53 -4.69 10.47 15.96
C TYR A 53 -3.34 9.78 15.85
N VAL A 54 -2.56 9.86 16.93
CA VAL A 54 -1.33 9.08 17.12
C VAL A 54 -1.68 7.71 17.71
N GLY A 55 -0.94 6.69 17.30
CA GLY A 55 -1.21 5.32 17.74
C GLY A 55 -0.66 4.28 16.79
N ARG A 56 -0.89 3.02 17.15
CA ARG A 56 -0.57 1.84 16.35
C ARG A 56 -1.80 1.41 15.60
N TYR A 57 -1.71 1.37 14.27
CA TYR A 57 -2.83 1.05 13.38
C TYR A 57 -2.53 -0.19 12.55
N PRO A 58 -3.50 -1.09 12.38
CA PRO A 58 -3.32 -2.28 11.58
C PRO A 58 -3.29 -1.92 10.08
N TYR A 59 -2.42 -2.60 9.35
CA TYR A 59 -2.38 -2.64 7.90
C TYR A 59 -2.13 -4.08 7.46
N HIS A 60 -3.08 -4.66 6.73
CA HIS A 60 -3.07 -6.09 6.44
C HIS A 60 -3.77 -6.42 5.12
N CYS A 61 -3.62 -7.66 4.68
CA CYS A 61 -4.46 -8.21 3.63
C CYS A 61 -5.88 -8.40 4.17
N HIS A 62 -6.88 -7.93 3.44
CA HIS A 62 -8.28 -8.01 3.86
C HIS A 62 -8.96 -9.34 3.47
N ILE A 63 -8.17 -10.35 3.09
CA ILE A 63 -8.60 -11.75 2.95
C ILE A 63 -8.38 -12.40 4.31
N LEU A 64 -9.46 -12.80 4.97
CA LEU A 64 -9.44 -13.24 6.37
C LEU A 64 -8.46 -14.40 6.59
N GLU A 65 -8.45 -15.36 5.67
CA GLU A 65 -7.55 -16.51 5.71
C GLU A 65 -6.07 -16.12 5.58
N HIS A 66 -5.77 -14.97 4.99
CA HIS A 66 -4.40 -14.45 4.88
C HIS A 66 -4.03 -13.59 6.10
N GLU A 67 -4.99 -12.81 6.64
CA GLU A 67 -4.81 -11.98 7.83
C GLU A 67 -4.38 -12.81 9.05
N GLU A 68 -5.10 -13.91 9.32
CA GLU A 68 -4.89 -14.75 10.51
C GLU A 68 -3.53 -15.47 10.53
N ASN A 69 -2.86 -15.60 9.37
CA ASN A 69 -1.71 -16.49 9.23
C ASN A 69 -0.33 -15.83 9.19
N ALA A 70 -0.20 -14.49 9.06
CA ALA A 70 1.08 -13.75 9.22
C ALA A 70 1.02 -12.26 8.78
N GLN A 71 -0.11 -11.74 8.28
CA GLN A 71 -0.12 -10.44 7.58
C GLN A 71 -0.64 -9.27 8.40
N LEU A 72 -0.45 -9.28 9.72
CA LEU A 72 -0.65 -8.09 10.55
C LEU A 72 0.65 -7.27 10.56
N ILE A 73 0.68 -6.20 9.77
CA ILE A 73 1.72 -5.19 9.83
C ILE A 73 1.16 -3.99 10.56
N ASP A 74 1.91 -3.46 11.50
CA ASP A 74 1.51 -2.27 12.25
C ASP A 74 2.19 -1.02 11.72
N ILE A 75 1.41 0.04 11.57
CA ILE A 75 1.90 1.38 11.29
C ILE A 75 1.88 2.17 12.59
N ASP A 76 3.06 2.55 13.07
CA ASP A 76 3.20 3.44 14.22
C ASP A 76 3.15 4.91 13.77
N GLN A 77 2.02 5.56 14.05
CA GLN A 77 1.86 7.00 13.86
C GLN A 77 2.41 7.74 15.06
N VAL A 78 3.55 8.38 14.88
CA VAL A 78 4.19 9.25 15.87
C VAL A 78 3.93 10.71 15.52
N SER A 79 3.82 11.57 16.53
CA SER A 79 3.66 13.00 16.30
C SER A 79 4.84 13.54 15.48
N ALA A 80 4.52 14.14 14.34
CA ALA A 80 5.53 14.85 13.55
C ALA A 80 5.93 16.11 14.33
N THR A 81 7.09 16.07 14.98
CA THR A 81 7.73 17.30 15.46
C THR A 81 8.26 18.03 14.23
N VAL A 82 7.51 19.02 13.74
CA VAL A 82 8.03 19.98 12.76
C VAL A 82 9.20 20.69 13.43
N ARG A 83 10.43 20.41 12.99
CA ARG A 83 11.62 21.18 13.35
C ARG A 83 11.78 22.36 12.40
#